data_AF-A0A800MCD1-F1
#
_entry.id   AF-A0A800MCD1-F1
#
_cell.length_a   1.000
_cell.length_b   1.000
_cell.length_c   1.000
_cell.angle_alpha   90.00
_cell.angle_beta   90.00
_cell.angle_gamma   90.00
#
_symmetry.space_group_name_H-M   'P 1'
#
loop_
_entity.id
_entity.type
_entity.pdbx_description
1 polymer ?
#
loop_
_entity_poly.entity_id
_entity_poly.type
_entity_poly.pdbx_seq_one_letter_code
_entity_poly.pdbx_strand_id
1 'polypeptide(L)'
;MTKIKICLPVLAFFILSSLSNAQVGQLKSKQSRIKGLLVRPLGNGEFAGMASQMNATATPLDNSKSQLRVRFNQHVGKDMHSALNEVIKHLRVKHDSWPSGYEVEIAFEDRFTLKDGPSAAVPCALLLDSLITGTKMDPAFAVTGDMNADGSIQPVGGVPAKVRGAFSKDCKIVAIPLKNTRALSDLVILSGIQPVSRIQVFTVQHLKQASALASLEKNDSLTNAIKEFAKVQNAIARYKPTVLRNVQIQNKLREIIKLAPNHLSAQLALELATGKSHKTLSLLGSLEYTEQSATLLLDAARSGSASGDALAPDELGKAINDIKRIRLKLDKRVWPYADSIQDFGKLVRAFKISPPKSISTKKKKLTEIQLAAEIIENEAKKIRNDKEIMEELIQK
;
A
#
# COMPACT_ATOMS: atom_id res chain seq x y z
N MET A 1 -95.41 22.86 -19.80
CA MET A 1 -94.81 21.88 -20.72
C MET A 1 -93.30 21.92 -20.54
N THR A 2 -92.75 20.98 -19.76
CA THR A 2 -91.72 19.98 -20.17
C THR A 2 -90.32 20.60 -20.42
N LYS A 3 -89.19 20.27 -19.77
CA LYS A 3 -88.57 19.01 -19.28
C LYS A 3 -87.38 19.39 -18.33
N ILE A 4 -87.16 18.78 -17.15
CA ILE A 4 -86.49 17.51 -16.76
C ILE A 4 -85.26 17.79 -15.87
N LYS A 5 -85.22 17.04 -14.75
CA LYS A 5 -84.23 16.89 -13.68
C LYS A 5 -82.79 16.65 -14.13
N ILE A 6 -81.80 17.16 -13.36
CA ILE A 6 -80.57 16.41 -13.04
C ILE A 6 -80.22 16.60 -11.56
N CYS A 7 -80.07 15.45 -10.89
CA CYS A 7 -79.65 15.25 -9.52
C CYS A 7 -78.11 15.11 -9.50
N LEU A 8 -77.42 15.71 -8.54
CA LEU A 8 -76.00 15.46 -8.27
C LEU A 8 -75.83 15.06 -6.81
N PRO A 9 -75.26 13.88 -6.52
CA PRO A 9 -74.48 13.72 -5.30
C PRO A 9 -73.07 13.17 -5.59
N VAL A 10 -72.12 13.72 -4.84
CA VAL A 10 -70.99 13.06 -4.16
C VAL A 10 -70.20 12.01 -4.96
N LEU A 11 -68.94 12.33 -5.29
CA LEU A 11 -67.85 11.35 -5.19
C LEU A 11 -66.49 12.06 -5.00
N ALA A 12 -66.10 12.26 -3.74
CA ALA A 12 -64.71 12.35 -3.35
C ALA A 12 -64.23 10.91 -3.09
N PHE A 13 -63.36 10.36 -3.94
CA PHE A 13 -62.64 9.13 -3.63
C PHE A 13 -61.28 9.11 -4.34
N PHE A 14 -60.24 9.26 -3.51
CA PHE A 14 -58.91 8.66 -3.63
C PHE A 14 -58.35 8.36 -5.03
N ILE A 15 -57.42 9.19 -5.48
CA ILE A 15 -56.27 8.72 -6.27
C ILE A 15 -55.02 9.05 -5.45
N LEU A 16 -54.65 8.13 -4.55
CA LEU A 16 -53.28 8.01 -4.09
C LEU A 16 -52.49 7.36 -5.22
N SER A 17 -51.90 8.18 -6.10
CA SER A 17 -50.81 7.71 -6.95
C SER A 17 -49.55 7.68 -6.09
N SER A 18 -49.28 6.51 -5.51
CA SER A 18 -47.97 6.19 -4.94
C SER A 18 -46.94 6.11 -6.07
N LEU A 19 -46.45 7.26 -6.53
CA LEU A 19 -45.14 7.33 -7.15
C LEU A 19 -44.14 7.13 -6.01
N SER A 20 -43.49 5.97 -5.96
CA SER A 20 -42.26 5.83 -5.20
C SER A 20 -41.23 6.77 -5.82
N ASN A 21 -41.19 8.02 -5.37
CA ASN A 21 -40.03 8.87 -5.55
C ASN A 21 -38.90 8.18 -4.79
N ALA A 22 -38.11 7.35 -5.48
CA ALA A 22 -36.78 7.04 -5.03
C ALA A 22 -36.11 8.39 -4.76
N GLN A 23 -35.82 8.70 -3.50
CA GLN A 23 -35.19 9.96 -3.13
C GLN A 23 -33.86 10.03 -3.87
N VAL A 24 -33.79 10.92 -4.87
CA VAL A 24 -32.55 11.19 -5.59
C VAL A 24 -31.56 11.77 -4.59
N GLY A 25 -30.46 11.06 -4.33
CA GLY A 25 -29.41 11.56 -3.45
C GLY A 25 -28.81 12.84 -4.00
N GLN A 26 -28.53 13.82 -3.14
CA GLN A 26 -27.69 14.96 -3.50
C GLN A 26 -26.32 14.80 -2.85
N LEU A 27 -25.28 15.30 -3.52
CA LEU A 27 -23.96 15.39 -2.92
C LEU A 27 -23.98 16.46 -1.83
N LYS A 28 -23.51 16.11 -0.63
CA LYS A 28 -23.39 17.03 0.51
C LYS A 28 -22.15 17.91 0.43
N SER A 29 -21.15 17.51 -0.34
CA SER A 29 -19.99 18.34 -0.69
C SER A 29 -19.71 18.31 -2.18
N LYS A 30 -19.16 19.39 -2.72
CA LYS A 30 -18.71 19.47 -4.12
C LYS A 30 -17.24 19.11 -4.31
N GLN A 31 -16.46 19.12 -3.23
CA GLN A 31 -15.03 18.83 -3.28
C GLN A 31 -14.59 17.99 -2.09
N SER A 32 -13.68 17.07 -2.33
CA SER A 32 -12.99 16.30 -1.30
C SER A 32 -11.52 16.10 -1.68
N ARG A 33 -10.66 15.90 -0.69
CA ARG A 33 -9.22 15.68 -0.87
C ARG A 33 -8.70 14.66 0.12
N ILE A 34 -7.77 13.82 -0.33
CA ILE A 34 -7.09 12.81 0.51
C ILE A 34 -5.68 12.57 -0.05
N LYS A 35 -4.76 12.05 0.78
CA LYS A 35 -3.43 11.65 0.30
C LYS A 35 -3.41 10.14 -0.01
N GLY A 36 -3.18 9.80 -1.26
CA GLY A 36 -2.87 8.42 -1.69
C GLY A 36 -1.38 8.14 -1.59
N LEU A 37 -0.99 6.87 -1.44
CA LEU A 37 0.42 6.46 -1.49
C LEU A 37 0.72 5.69 -2.77
N LEU A 38 1.79 6.09 -3.46
CA LEU A 38 2.28 5.46 -4.68
C LEU A 38 3.77 5.15 -4.59
N VAL A 39 4.24 4.36 -5.55
CA VAL A 39 5.66 4.09 -5.78
C VAL A 39 6.06 4.65 -7.13
N ARG A 40 7.27 5.21 -7.21
CA ARG A 40 7.89 5.66 -8.45
C ARG A 40 9.22 4.92 -8.62
N PRO A 41 9.49 4.35 -9.80
CA PRO A 41 10.80 3.78 -10.08
C PRO A 41 11.88 4.87 -10.03
N LEU A 42 13.03 4.52 -9.50
CA LEU A 42 14.26 5.31 -9.52
C LEU A 42 15.16 4.74 -10.63
N GLY A 43 16.06 5.57 -11.16
CA GLY A 43 16.98 5.17 -12.25
C GLY A 43 17.97 4.05 -11.88
N ASN A 44 18.08 3.71 -10.59
CA ASN A 44 18.90 2.63 -10.05
C ASN A 44 18.12 1.31 -9.85
N GLY A 45 16.89 1.21 -10.36
CA GLY A 45 16.04 0.03 -10.17
C GLY A 45 15.32 -0.05 -8.82
N GLU A 46 15.55 0.91 -7.92
CA GLU A 46 14.81 1.00 -6.66
C GLU A 46 13.45 1.69 -6.85
N PHE A 47 12.55 1.54 -5.88
CA PHE A 47 11.30 2.28 -5.84
C PHE A 47 11.29 3.30 -4.71
N ALA A 48 11.01 4.56 -5.03
CA ALA A 48 10.72 5.59 -4.05
C ALA A 48 9.21 5.68 -3.81
N GLY A 49 8.79 5.53 -2.56
CA GLY A 49 7.41 5.84 -2.21
C GLY A 49 7.17 7.34 -2.17
N MET A 50 5.94 7.74 -2.46
CA MET A 50 5.49 9.13 -2.37
C MET A 50 4.04 9.18 -1.89
N ALA A 51 3.73 10.12 -1.00
CA ALA A 51 2.36 10.55 -0.77
C ALA A 51 1.99 11.63 -1.80
N SER A 52 0.88 11.45 -2.48
CA SER A 52 0.33 12.40 -3.46
C SER A 52 -1.06 12.80 -3.05
N GLN A 53 -1.36 14.08 -3.14
CA GLN A 53 -2.73 14.52 -2.99
C GLN A 53 -3.59 14.01 -4.15
N MET A 54 -4.79 13.57 -3.82
CA MET A 54 -5.88 13.24 -4.73
C MET A 54 -7.08 14.11 -4.39
N ASN A 55 -7.77 14.63 -5.39
CA ASN A 55 -8.96 15.44 -5.22
C ASN A 55 -10.12 14.83 -6.01
N ALA A 56 -11.33 14.91 -5.48
CA ALA A 56 -12.56 14.67 -6.24
C ALA A 56 -13.36 15.96 -6.32
N THR A 57 -13.76 16.35 -7.52
CA THR A 57 -14.56 17.56 -7.78
C THR A 57 -15.83 17.18 -8.49
N ALA A 58 -16.97 17.55 -7.92
CA ALA A 58 -18.29 17.37 -8.50
C ALA A 58 -18.76 18.65 -9.20
N THR A 59 -19.00 18.57 -10.51
CA THR A 59 -19.62 19.62 -11.31
C THR A 59 -21.08 19.26 -11.61
N PRO A 60 -22.04 20.19 -11.45
CA PRO A 60 -23.41 19.94 -11.83
C PRO A 60 -23.54 19.79 -13.34
N LEU A 61 -24.43 18.89 -13.77
CA LEU A 61 -24.82 18.71 -15.17
C LEU A 61 -26.14 19.44 -15.44
N ASP A 62 -26.35 19.88 -16.68
CA ASP A 62 -27.56 20.60 -17.09
C ASP A 62 -28.85 19.82 -16.78
N ASN A 63 -28.79 18.49 -16.93
CA ASN A 63 -29.88 17.59 -16.56
C ASN A 63 -29.62 16.94 -15.20
N SER A 64 -30.40 17.35 -14.19
CA SER A 64 -30.33 16.86 -12.81
C SER A 64 -30.69 15.38 -12.64
N LYS A 65 -31.34 14.77 -13.64
CA LYS A 65 -31.66 13.33 -13.67
C LYS A 65 -30.58 12.47 -14.32
N SER A 66 -29.54 13.07 -14.91
CA SER A 66 -28.43 12.32 -15.51
C SER A 66 -27.74 11.44 -14.48
N GLN A 67 -27.40 10.20 -14.83
CA GLN A 67 -26.65 9.33 -13.92
C GLN A 67 -25.32 9.97 -13.51
N LEU A 68 -24.92 9.76 -12.25
CA LEU A 68 -23.63 10.21 -11.76
C LEU A 68 -22.50 9.63 -12.62
N ARG A 69 -21.73 10.50 -13.27
CA ARG A 69 -20.53 10.09 -14.01
C ARG A 69 -19.33 10.27 -13.09
N VAL A 70 -18.54 9.22 -12.90
CA VAL A 70 -17.29 9.29 -12.15
C VAL A 70 -16.15 8.91 -13.09
N ARG A 71 -15.16 9.79 -13.23
CA ARG A 71 -14.01 9.55 -14.11
C ARG A 71 -12.73 10.12 -13.51
N PHE A 72 -11.59 9.68 -14.04
CA PHE A 72 -10.33 10.38 -13.82
C PHE A 72 -10.21 11.55 -14.79
N ASN A 73 -9.56 12.64 -14.37
CA ASN A 73 -9.29 13.79 -15.24
C ASN A 73 -8.08 13.58 -16.17
N GLN A 74 -7.46 12.40 -16.12
CA GLN A 74 -6.30 12.01 -16.90
C GLN A 74 -6.46 10.55 -17.32
N HIS A 75 -5.68 10.13 -18.33
CA HIS A 75 -5.60 8.73 -18.69
C HIS A 75 -4.94 7.93 -17.55
N VAL A 76 -5.60 6.84 -17.14
CA VAL A 76 -5.08 5.86 -16.18
C VAL A 76 -5.15 4.47 -16.80
N GLY A 77 -4.34 3.54 -16.32
CA GLY A 77 -4.35 2.18 -16.89
C GLY A 77 -5.55 1.33 -16.45
N LYS A 78 -5.55 0.06 -16.87
CA LYS A 78 -6.72 -0.83 -16.81
C LYS A 78 -7.06 -1.24 -15.37
N ASP A 79 -6.05 -1.45 -14.54
CA ASP A 79 -6.25 -1.93 -13.17
C ASP A 79 -6.91 -0.83 -12.33
N MET A 80 -6.47 0.42 -12.50
CA MET A 80 -7.08 1.56 -11.82
C MET A 80 -8.53 1.81 -12.24
N HIS A 81 -8.85 1.65 -13.53
CA HIS A 81 -10.24 1.70 -14.01
C HIS A 81 -11.09 0.59 -13.38
N SER A 82 -10.56 -0.62 -13.34
CA SER A 82 -11.26 -1.79 -12.80
C SER A 82 -11.54 -1.62 -11.30
N ALA A 83 -10.55 -1.14 -10.55
CA ALA A 83 -10.68 -0.78 -9.13
C ALA A 83 -11.75 0.30 -8.90
N LEU A 84 -11.80 1.35 -9.73
CA LEU A 84 -12.83 2.40 -9.60
C LEU A 84 -14.25 1.83 -9.81
N ASN A 85 -14.42 0.87 -10.71
CA ASN A 85 -15.71 0.22 -10.92
C ASN A 85 -16.17 -0.56 -9.67
N GLU A 86 -15.26 -1.29 -9.01
CA GLU A 86 -15.58 -1.99 -7.75
C GLU A 86 -15.94 -1.01 -6.62
N VAL A 87 -15.25 0.13 -6.56
CA VAL A 87 -15.57 1.22 -5.63
C VAL A 87 -16.99 1.75 -5.87
N ILE A 88 -17.35 2.04 -7.11
CA ILE A 88 -18.69 2.56 -7.45
C ILE A 88 -19.78 1.54 -7.10
N LYS A 89 -19.56 0.26 -7.41
CA LYS A 89 -20.48 -0.83 -7.02
C LYS A 89 -20.68 -0.86 -5.50
N HIS A 90 -19.60 -0.84 -4.73
CA HIS A 90 -19.66 -0.85 -3.28
C HIS A 90 -20.47 0.34 -2.73
N LEU A 91 -20.14 1.57 -3.18
CA LEU A 91 -20.80 2.77 -2.69
C LEU A 91 -22.28 2.83 -3.08
N ARG A 92 -22.65 2.30 -4.24
CA ARG A 92 -24.05 2.20 -4.67
C ARG A 92 -24.87 1.25 -3.79
N VAL A 93 -24.25 0.19 -3.27
CA VAL A 93 -24.89 -0.73 -2.31
C VAL A 93 -24.91 -0.14 -0.90
N LYS A 94 -23.85 0.59 -0.51
CA LYS A 94 -23.71 1.19 0.82
C LYS A 94 -24.71 2.32 1.08
N HIS A 95 -25.02 3.14 0.08
CA HIS A 95 -25.85 4.34 0.24
C HIS A 95 -27.26 4.12 -0.30
N ASP A 96 -28.28 4.31 0.56
CA ASP A 96 -29.69 4.14 0.19
C ASP A 96 -30.14 5.10 -0.94
N SER A 97 -29.52 6.28 -1.01
CA SER A 97 -29.80 7.29 -2.04
C SER A 97 -28.55 7.59 -2.86
N TRP A 98 -28.49 7.03 -4.07
CA TRP A 98 -27.39 7.28 -4.99
C TRP A 98 -27.53 8.65 -5.67
N PRO A 99 -26.45 9.45 -5.77
CA PRO A 99 -26.54 10.76 -6.40
C PRO A 99 -26.79 10.72 -7.92
N SER A 100 -27.41 11.78 -8.45
CA SER A 100 -27.55 12.05 -9.89
C SER A 100 -27.35 13.53 -10.21
N GLY A 101 -27.17 13.86 -11.49
CA GLY A 101 -27.03 15.25 -11.97
C GLY A 101 -25.65 15.85 -11.81
N TYR A 102 -24.62 15.02 -11.59
CA TYR A 102 -23.24 15.47 -11.41
C TYR A 102 -22.27 14.66 -12.27
N GLU A 103 -21.18 15.31 -12.67
CA GLU A 103 -19.94 14.68 -13.10
C GLU A 103 -18.90 14.86 -11.99
N VAL A 104 -18.28 13.76 -11.57
CA VAL A 104 -17.22 13.75 -10.57
C VAL A 104 -15.91 13.38 -11.24
N GLU A 105 -14.95 14.29 -11.15
CA GLU A 105 -13.60 14.07 -11.64
C GLU A 105 -12.64 13.83 -10.48
N ILE A 106 -11.95 12.68 -10.52
CA ILE A 106 -10.84 12.36 -9.63
C ILE A 106 -9.55 12.80 -10.30
N ALA A 107 -8.76 13.60 -9.58
CA ALA A 107 -7.50 14.16 -10.05
C ALA A 107 -6.35 13.85 -9.10
N PHE A 108 -5.16 13.67 -9.66
CA PHE A 108 -3.90 13.54 -8.91
C PHE A 108 -3.15 14.88 -8.91
N GLU A 109 -2.29 15.08 -7.90
CA GLU A 109 -1.37 16.22 -7.82
C GLU A 109 -0.47 16.32 -9.08
N ASP A 110 0.09 15.19 -9.50
CA ASP A 110 0.81 15.05 -10.76
C ASP A 110 -0.10 14.48 -11.86
N ARG A 111 -0.43 15.35 -12.83
CA ARG A 111 -1.34 15.09 -13.95
C ARG A 111 -0.67 14.49 -15.18
N PHE A 112 0.64 14.61 -15.30
CA PHE A 112 1.36 14.31 -16.54
C PHE A 112 1.94 12.90 -16.54
N THR A 113 2.21 12.35 -15.35
CA THR A 113 2.68 10.97 -15.23
C THR A 113 1.51 9.98 -15.33
N LEU A 114 1.66 8.98 -16.19
CA LEU A 114 0.72 7.86 -16.29
C LEU A 114 0.63 7.14 -14.93
N LYS A 115 -0.60 6.86 -14.49
CA LYS A 115 -0.89 6.16 -13.23
C LYS A 115 -1.64 4.88 -13.53
N ASP A 116 -1.23 3.79 -12.91
CA ASP A 116 -1.99 2.53 -12.91
C ASP A 116 -1.73 1.74 -11.63
N GLY A 117 -2.55 0.71 -11.42
CA GLY A 117 -2.51 -0.20 -10.28
C GLY A 117 -3.71 -0.01 -9.36
N PRO A 118 -4.20 -1.09 -8.74
CA PRO A 118 -5.47 -1.07 -8.02
C PRO A 118 -5.38 -0.41 -6.64
N SER A 119 -4.16 -0.09 -6.17
CA SER A 119 -3.89 0.42 -4.81
C SER A 119 -4.45 1.81 -4.47
N ALA A 120 -5.13 2.45 -5.44
CA ALA A 120 -5.87 3.71 -5.28
C ALA A 120 -7.37 3.50 -4.98
N ALA A 121 -7.88 2.26 -4.96
CA ALA A 121 -9.30 1.97 -4.74
C ALA A 121 -9.83 2.56 -3.44
N VAL A 122 -9.15 2.32 -2.31
CA VAL A 122 -9.56 2.85 -1.00
C VAL A 122 -9.51 4.39 -0.95
N PRO A 123 -8.43 5.07 -1.40
CA PRO A 123 -8.45 6.53 -1.58
C PRO A 123 -9.63 7.06 -2.39
N CYS A 124 -9.93 6.44 -3.55
CA CYS A 124 -11.06 6.82 -4.39
C CYS A 124 -12.40 6.61 -3.67
N ALA A 125 -12.57 5.49 -2.98
CA ALA A 125 -13.77 5.21 -2.20
C ALA A 125 -14.01 6.28 -1.13
N LEU A 126 -12.96 6.68 -0.40
CA LEU A 126 -13.07 7.72 0.63
C LEU A 126 -13.39 9.10 0.06
N LEU A 127 -12.81 9.47 -1.09
CA LEU A 127 -13.14 10.72 -1.78
C LEU A 127 -14.61 10.77 -2.18
N LEU A 128 -15.11 9.72 -2.83
CA LEU A 128 -16.49 9.65 -3.29
C LEU A 128 -17.47 9.57 -2.11
N ASP A 129 -17.17 8.75 -1.10
CA ASP A 129 -17.96 8.64 0.12
C ASP A 129 -18.02 9.97 0.89
N SER A 130 -16.93 10.75 0.89
CA SER A 130 -16.89 12.10 1.45
C SER A 130 -17.81 13.08 0.72
N LEU A 131 -17.88 13.04 -0.61
CA LEU A 131 -18.81 13.88 -1.39
C LEU A 131 -20.28 13.56 -1.06
N ILE A 132 -20.60 12.27 -0.89
CA ILE A 132 -21.96 11.80 -0.57
C ILE A 132 -22.33 12.15 0.88
N THR A 133 -21.44 11.87 1.84
CA THR A 133 -21.72 12.01 3.27
C THR A 133 -21.48 13.42 3.82
N GLY A 134 -20.69 14.25 3.12
CA GLY A 134 -20.25 15.55 3.61
C GLY A 134 -19.10 15.47 4.63
N THR A 135 -18.57 14.26 4.88
CA THR A 135 -17.50 14.05 5.86
C THR A 135 -16.23 14.78 5.43
N LYS A 136 -15.70 15.65 6.29
CA LYS A 136 -14.41 16.32 6.05
C LYS A 136 -13.28 15.34 6.31
N MET A 137 -12.34 15.26 5.37
CA MET A 137 -11.16 14.39 5.47
C MET A 137 -10.00 15.08 6.20
N ASP A 138 -9.28 14.32 7.03
CA ASP A 138 -8.08 14.75 7.75
C ASP A 138 -6.91 14.97 6.77
N PRO A 139 -6.38 16.19 6.65
CA PRO A 139 -5.29 16.49 5.72
C PRO A 139 -3.95 15.81 6.08
N ALA A 140 -3.79 15.32 7.31
CA ALA A 140 -2.61 14.59 7.76
C ALA A 140 -2.74 13.06 7.59
N PHE A 141 -3.86 12.59 7.04
CA PHE A 141 -4.12 11.18 6.77
C PHE A 141 -3.71 10.79 5.34
N ALA A 142 -3.02 9.67 5.22
CA ALA A 142 -2.72 9.02 3.95
C ALA A 142 -3.15 7.55 3.96
N VAL A 143 -3.45 7.01 2.80
CA VAL A 143 -3.95 5.63 2.69
C VAL A 143 -3.55 4.98 1.37
N THR A 144 -3.43 3.66 1.39
CA THR A 144 -3.31 2.81 0.20
C THR A 144 -4.12 1.54 0.44
N GLY A 145 -4.60 0.94 -0.64
CA GLY A 145 -5.35 -0.30 -0.59
C GLY A 145 -6.16 -0.49 -1.85
N ASP A 146 -6.25 -1.74 -2.28
CA ASP A 146 -7.26 -2.17 -3.23
C ASP A 146 -8.54 -2.57 -2.47
N MET A 147 -9.67 -2.72 -3.15
CA MET A 147 -10.97 -3.00 -2.54
C MET A 147 -11.89 -3.77 -3.48
N ASN A 148 -12.58 -4.77 -2.93
CA ASN A 148 -13.65 -5.49 -3.62
C ASN A 148 -15.00 -4.75 -3.45
N ALA A 149 -16.00 -5.06 -4.30
CA ALA A 149 -17.34 -4.49 -4.18
C ALA A 149 -18.05 -4.77 -2.83
N ASP A 150 -17.66 -5.82 -2.10
CA ASP A 150 -18.17 -6.10 -0.75
C ASP A 150 -17.59 -5.17 0.34
N GLY A 151 -16.62 -4.32 -0.02
CA GLY A 151 -15.96 -3.38 0.87
C GLY A 151 -14.79 -3.96 1.65
N SER A 152 -14.38 -5.21 1.37
CA SER A 152 -13.15 -5.79 1.89
C SER A 152 -11.92 -5.18 1.21
N ILE A 153 -10.92 -4.83 2.02
CA ILE A 153 -9.67 -4.21 1.55
C ILE A 153 -8.64 -5.30 1.23
N GLN A 154 -8.06 -5.20 0.04
CA GLN A 154 -7.08 -6.14 -0.50
C GLN A 154 -5.64 -5.61 -0.36
N PRO A 155 -4.67 -6.53 -0.27
CA PRO A 155 -3.25 -6.22 -0.13
C PRO A 155 -2.73 -5.42 -1.33
N VAL A 156 -1.65 -4.67 -1.12
CA VAL A 156 -0.98 -3.95 -2.21
C VAL A 156 0.53 -4.13 -2.13
N GLY A 157 1.20 -4.03 -3.28
CA GLY A 157 2.66 -4.03 -3.36
C GLY A 157 3.30 -2.72 -2.87
N GLY A 158 4.60 -2.81 -2.54
CA GLY A 158 5.44 -1.64 -2.26
C GLY A 158 5.11 -0.91 -0.96
N VAL A 159 4.41 -1.55 -0.01
CA VAL A 159 4.03 -0.93 1.28
C VAL A 159 5.22 -0.33 2.05
N PRO A 160 6.39 -1.00 2.15
CA PRO A 160 7.54 -0.40 2.83
C PRO A 160 8.03 0.91 2.20
N ALA A 161 7.99 1.00 0.87
CA ALA A 161 8.33 2.23 0.16
C ALA A 161 7.26 3.30 0.38
N LYS A 162 5.97 2.96 0.20
CA LYS A 162 4.82 3.84 0.40
C LYS A 162 4.77 4.47 1.79
N VAL A 163 4.99 3.69 2.85
CA VAL A 163 5.04 4.19 4.24
C VAL A 163 6.21 5.17 4.42
N ARG A 164 7.40 4.86 3.88
CA ARG A 164 8.54 5.80 3.89
C ARG A 164 8.23 7.09 3.14
N GLY A 165 7.54 7.00 2.01
CA GLY A 165 7.09 8.13 1.20
C GLY A 165 6.08 9.04 1.90
N ALA A 166 5.37 8.54 2.92
CA ALA A 166 4.47 9.36 3.71
C ALA A 166 5.21 10.32 4.67
N PHE A 167 6.50 10.08 4.96
CA PHE A 167 7.26 10.93 5.89
C PHE A 167 7.50 12.36 5.38
N SER A 168 7.40 12.60 4.07
CA SER A 168 7.82 13.85 3.42
C SER A 168 6.68 14.83 3.09
N LYS A 169 5.42 14.50 3.42
CA LYS A 169 4.23 15.28 3.01
C LYS A 169 3.30 15.61 4.19
N ASP A 170 3.86 15.89 5.37
CA ASP A 170 3.11 16.21 6.59
C ASP A 170 2.07 15.16 7.00
N CYS A 171 2.22 13.91 6.55
CA CYS A 171 1.36 12.82 6.96
C CYS A 171 1.74 12.41 8.38
N LYS A 172 0.75 12.35 9.27
CA LYS A 172 0.91 11.86 10.64
C LYS A 172 0.35 10.46 10.81
N ILE A 173 -0.62 10.11 9.98
CA ILE A 173 -1.37 8.86 10.05
C ILE A 173 -1.39 8.22 8.67
N VAL A 174 -1.09 6.93 8.61
CA VAL A 174 -1.20 6.11 7.41
C VAL A 174 -2.09 4.90 7.68
N ALA A 175 -3.01 4.60 6.77
CA ALA A 175 -3.68 3.29 6.75
C ALA A 175 -3.14 2.40 5.63
N ILE A 176 -2.90 1.13 5.97
CA ILE A 176 -2.52 0.07 5.03
C ILE A 176 -3.48 -1.12 5.16
N PRO A 177 -3.59 -1.98 4.14
CA PRO A 177 -4.37 -3.21 4.27
C PRO A 177 -3.87 -4.09 5.42
N LEU A 178 -4.79 -4.73 6.14
CA LEU A 178 -4.46 -5.64 7.25
C LEU A 178 -3.49 -6.76 6.81
N LYS A 179 -3.69 -7.32 5.62
CA LYS A 179 -2.83 -8.38 5.07
C LYS A 179 -1.38 -7.92 4.82
N ASN A 180 -1.13 -6.62 4.69
CA ASN A 180 0.22 -6.06 4.56
C ASN A 180 0.95 -5.83 5.90
N THR A 181 0.39 -6.24 7.04
CA THR A 181 1.01 -6.12 8.37
C THR A 181 2.44 -6.66 8.39
N ARG A 182 2.64 -7.83 7.76
CA ARG A 182 3.95 -8.48 7.72
C ARG A 182 5.00 -7.67 6.95
N ALA A 183 4.62 -6.98 5.88
CA ALA A 183 5.53 -6.12 5.12
C ALA A 183 6.05 -4.94 5.97
N LEU A 184 5.23 -4.39 6.87
CA LEU A 184 5.68 -3.36 7.79
C LEU A 184 6.59 -3.94 8.89
N SER A 185 6.28 -5.13 9.41
CA SER A 185 7.17 -5.84 10.33
C SER A 185 8.55 -6.10 9.71
N ASP A 186 8.60 -6.49 8.43
CA ASP A 186 9.85 -6.70 7.69
C ASP A 186 10.65 -5.40 7.56
N LEU A 187 9.99 -4.28 7.28
CA LEU A 187 10.63 -2.97 7.27
C LEU A 187 11.22 -2.60 8.64
N VAL A 188 10.54 -2.94 9.73
CA VAL A 188 11.02 -2.71 11.11
C VAL A 188 12.23 -3.60 11.45
N ILE A 189 12.28 -4.86 10.97
CA ILE A 189 13.43 -5.75 11.14
C ILE A 189 14.69 -5.18 10.44
N LEU A 190 14.50 -4.52 9.30
CA LEU A 190 15.59 -3.96 8.51
C LEU A 190 16.05 -2.60 9.03
N SER A 191 15.12 -1.71 9.37
CA SER A 191 15.38 -0.30 9.66
C SER A 191 15.22 0.08 11.13
N GLY A 192 14.90 -0.88 12.00
CA GLY A 192 14.55 -0.63 13.41
C GLY A 192 13.18 0.00 13.58
N ILE A 193 12.93 0.62 14.75
CA ILE A 193 11.62 1.22 15.09
C ILE A 193 11.26 2.47 14.26
N GLN A 194 12.26 3.10 13.62
CA GLN A 194 12.10 4.39 12.95
C GLN A 194 10.86 4.51 12.04
N PRO A 195 10.53 3.51 11.21
CA PRO A 195 9.38 3.59 10.32
C PRO A 195 8.03 3.79 11.02
N VAL A 196 7.87 3.22 12.22
CA VAL A 196 6.63 3.25 13.01
C VAL A 196 6.69 4.25 14.18
N SER A 197 7.86 4.82 14.48
CA SER A 197 7.98 5.93 15.41
C SER A 197 7.86 7.30 14.73
N ARG A 198 8.13 7.40 13.42
CA ARG A 198 8.01 8.65 12.67
C ARG A 198 6.59 8.94 12.20
N ILE A 199 5.83 7.90 11.87
CA ILE A 199 4.42 8.01 11.45
C ILE A 199 3.59 6.95 12.15
N GLN A 200 2.30 7.23 12.37
CA GLN A 200 1.39 6.26 12.95
C GLN A 200 0.73 5.44 11.84
N VAL A 201 1.07 4.16 11.77
CA VAL A 201 0.47 3.22 10.82
C VAL A 201 -0.65 2.43 11.47
N PHE A 202 -1.81 2.42 10.82
CA PHE A 202 -2.98 1.63 11.16
C PHE A 202 -3.26 0.60 10.08
N THR A 203 -3.82 -0.54 10.47
CA THR A 203 -4.32 -1.54 9.54
C THR A 203 -5.82 -1.36 9.31
N VAL A 204 -6.27 -1.63 8.10
CA VAL A 204 -7.69 -1.61 7.74
C VAL A 204 -8.07 -2.86 6.95
N GLN A 205 -9.21 -3.45 7.30
CA GLN A 205 -9.79 -4.63 6.65
C GLN A 205 -11.02 -4.26 5.83
N HIS A 206 -11.73 -3.19 6.21
CA HIS A 206 -12.94 -2.74 5.54
C HIS A 206 -12.96 -1.21 5.37
N LEU A 207 -13.69 -0.73 4.37
CA LEU A 207 -13.83 0.70 4.09
C LEU A 207 -14.30 1.52 5.29
N LYS A 208 -15.17 0.96 6.15
CA LYS A 208 -15.65 1.63 7.38
C LYS A 208 -14.50 2.02 8.32
N GLN A 209 -13.51 1.15 8.49
CA GLN A 209 -12.34 1.43 9.34
C GLN A 209 -11.47 2.53 8.72
N ALA A 210 -11.26 2.46 7.40
CA ALA A 210 -10.53 3.50 6.68
C ALA A 210 -11.25 4.85 6.76
N SER A 211 -12.57 4.89 6.62
CA SER A 211 -13.39 6.11 6.74
C SER A 211 -13.32 6.72 8.14
N ALA A 212 -13.37 5.90 9.20
CA ALA A 212 -13.20 6.37 10.57
C ALA A 212 -11.81 7.02 10.83
N LEU A 213 -10.76 6.49 10.20
CA LEU A 213 -9.41 7.07 10.28
C LEU A 213 -9.25 8.32 9.40
N ALA A 214 -9.90 8.33 8.24
CA ALA A 214 -9.82 9.41 7.27
C ALA A 214 -10.61 10.65 7.70
N SER A 215 -11.67 10.49 8.49
CA SER A 215 -12.48 11.61 9.01
C SER A 215 -11.63 12.58 9.84
N LEU A 216 -11.87 13.88 9.68
CA LEU A 216 -11.32 14.92 10.54
C LEU A 216 -11.86 14.81 11.97
N GLU A 217 -13.15 14.44 12.09
CA GLU A 217 -13.84 14.20 13.36
C GLU A 217 -13.80 12.69 13.65
N LYS A 218 -12.81 12.27 14.44
CA LYS A 218 -12.61 10.89 14.87
C LYS A 218 -13.31 10.65 16.21
N ASN A 219 -13.72 9.41 16.48
CA ASN A 219 -14.26 9.06 17.79
C ASN A 219 -13.21 9.22 18.91
N ASP A 220 -13.67 9.35 20.15
CA ASP A 220 -12.80 9.62 21.31
C ASP A 220 -11.72 8.55 21.50
N SER A 221 -12.06 7.28 21.29
CA SER A 221 -11.12 6.17 21.45
C SER A 221 -9.92 6.32 20.50
N LEU A 222 -10.19 6.60 19.22
CA LEU A 222 -9.18 6.75 18.19
C LEU A 222 -8.38 8.04 18.39
N THR A 223 -9.05 9.14 18.72
CA THR A 223 -8.40 10.43 19.03
C THR A 223 -7.43 10.28 20.20
N ASN A 224 -7.85 9.60 21.28
CA ASN A 224 -7.02 9.34 22.45
C ASN A 224 -5.85 8.40 22.11
N ALA A 225 -6.08 7.33 21.36
CA ALA A 225 -5.03 6.41 20.92
C ALA A 225 -3.93 7.14 20.12
N ILE A 226 -4.33 7.98 19.15
CA ILE A 226 -3.41 8.78 18.32
C ILE A 226 -2.60 9.76 19.19
N LYS A 227 -3.28 10.46 20.12
CA LYS A 227 -2.66 11.44 21.01
C LYS A 227 -1.67 10.80 21.98
N GLU A 228 -2.04 9.68 22.60
CA GLU A 228 -1.16 8.98 23.53
C GLU A 228 0.04 8.35 22.81
N PHE A 229 -0.15 7.81 21.61
CA PHE A 229 0.97 7.29 20.82
C PHE A 229 1.92 8.41 20.38
N ALA A 230 1.43 9.62 20.09
CA ALA A 230 2.30 10.76 19.79
C ALA A 230 3.26 11.11 20.95
N LYS A 231 2.83 10.91 22.20
CA LYS A 231 3.73 11.04 23.37
C LYS A 231 4.82 9.97 23.36
N VAL A 232 4.51 8.75 22.97
CA VAL A 232 5.48 7.66 22.79
C VAL A 232 6.46 7.98 21.66
N GLN A 233 5.98 8.50 20.53
CA GLN A 233 6.84 8.95 19.42
C GLN A 233 7.84 10.01 19.90
N ASN A 234 7.38 11.01 20.67
CA ASN A 234 8.25 12.04 21.24
C ASN A 234 9.28 11.46 22.22
N ALA A 235 8.90 10.48 23.04
CA ALA A 235 9.82 9.79 23.94
C ALA A 235 10.91 9.03 23.17
N ILE A 236 10.54 8.31 22.10
CA ILE A 236 11.50 7.59 21.23
C ILE A 236 12.45 8.58 20.55
N ALA A 237 11.95 9.71 20.06
CA ALA A 237 12.76 10.74 19.42
C ALA A 237 13.79 11.35 20.39
N ARG A 238 13.39 11.62 21.64
CA ARG A 238 14.27 12.24 22.65
C ARG A 238 15.25 11.27 23.30
N TYR A 239 14.81 10.05 23.61
CA TYR A 239 15.58 9.09 24.43
C TYR A 239 16.03 7.85 23.67
N LYS A 240 15.94 7.87 22.33
CA LYS A 240 16.27 6.75 21.43
C LYS A 240 15.35 5.51 21.66
N PRO A 241 15.43 4.47 20.82
CA PRO A 241 14.57 3.29 20.94
C PRO A 241 14.68 2.52 22.26
N THR A 242 15.75 2.73 23.04
CA THR A 242 15.95 2.10 24.36
C THR A 242 14.85 2.42 25.36
N VAL A 243 14.16 3.55 25.19
CA VAL A 243 13.06 3.98 26.06
C VAL A 243 11.89 2.99 26.07
N LEU A 244 11.72 2.21 24.99
CA LEU A 244 10.66 1.19 24.89
C LEU A 244 10.75 0.10 25.96
N ARG A 245 11.93 -0.11 26.56
CA ARG A 245 12.10 -1.07 27.67
C ARG A 245 11.44 -0.60 28.97
N ASN A 246 11.07 0.67 29.08
CA ASN A 246 10.40 1.21 30.26
C ASN A 246 8.98 0.62 30.40
N VAL A 247 8.68 0.05 31.57
CA VAL A 247 7.40 -0.58 31.92
C VAL A 247 6.20 0.38 31.73
N GLN A 248 6.37 1.66 32.07
CA GLN A 248 5.32 2.66 31.90
C GLN A 248 4.96 2.87 30.43
N ILE A 249 5.96 2.88 29.54
CA ILE A 249 5.73 2.99 28.09
C ILE A 249 5.06 1.73 27.55
N GLN A 250 5.46 0.55 28.03
CA GLN A 250 4.81 -0.70 27.65
C GLN A 250 3.34 -0.75 28.07
N ASN A 251 3.02 -0.30 29.29
CA ASN A 251 1.62 -0.21 29.76
C ASN A 251 0.82 0.77 28.91
N LYS A 252 1.40 1.94 28.61
CA LYS A 252 0.77 2.92 27.70
C LYS A 252 0.52 2.34 26.31
N LEU A 253 1.46 1.59 25.74
CA LEU A 253 1.28 0.91 24.47
C LEU A 253 0.13 -0.11 24.53
N ARG A 254 -0.02 -0.88 25.61
CA ARG A 254 -1.15 -1.80 25.80
C ARG A 254 -2.49 -1.07 25.89
N GLU A 255 -2.54 0.06 26.58
CA GLU A 255 -3.73 0.91 26.65
C GLU A 255 -4.11 1.48 25.27
N ILE A 256 -3.13 1.96 24.51
CA ILE A 256 -3.34 2.44 23.14
C ILE A 256 -3.92 1.33 22.25
N ILE A 257 -3.38 0.11 22.34
CA ILE A 257 -3.88 -1.05 21.59
C ILE A 257 -5.31 -1.42 22.01
N LYS A 258 -5.67 -1.27 23.29
CA LYS A 258 -7.04 -1.48 23.75
C LYS A 258 -8.01 -0.46 23.15
N LEU A 259 -7.59 0.80 23.02
CA LEU A 259 -8.39 1.87 22.42
C LEU A 259 -8.50 1.74 20.89
N ALA A 260 -7.41 1.33 20.24
CA ALA A 260 -7.34 1.14 18.78
C ALA A 260 -6.61 -0.18 18.46
N PRO A 261 -7.35 -1.31 18.40
CA PRO A 261 -6.76 -2.63 18.15
C PRO A 261 -6.05 -2.75 16.80
N ASN A 262 -6.34 -1.85 15.85
CA ASN A 262 -5.70 -1.78 14.55
C ASN A 262 -4.52 -0.79 14.47
N HIS A 263 -4.05 -0.26 15.61
CA HIS A 263 -2.86 0.60 15.69
C HIS A 263 -1.58 -0.22 15.58
N LEU A 264 -1.19 -0.53 14.35
CA LEU A 264 -0.07 -1.42 14.07
C LEU A 264 1.28 -0.87 14.57
N SER A 265 1.46 0.45 14.57
CA SER A 265 2.70 1.05 15.11
C SER A 265 2.84 0.81 16.61
N ALA A 266 1.74 0.87 17.37
CA ALA A 266 1.74 0.54 18.79
C ALA A 266 2.02 -0.95 19.03
N GLN A 267 1.43 -1.83 18.22
CA GLN A 267 1.69 -3.27 18.28
C GLN A 267 3.17 -3.60 18.04
N LEU A 268 3.74 -3.11 16.93
CA LEU A 268 5.15 -3.37 16.59
C LEU A 268 6.12 -2.75 17.61
N ALA A 269 5.80 -1.56 18.15
CA ALA A 269 6.58 -0.96 19.22
C ALA A 269 6.56 -1.81 20.50
N LEU A 270 5.41 -2.38 20.86
CA LEU A 270 5.27 -3.26 22.02
C LEU A 270 5.96 -4.61 21.82
N GLU A 271 5.87 -5.18 20.62
CA GLU A 271 6.58 -6.41 20.25
C GLU A 271 8.10 -6.24 20.39
N LEU A 272 8.63 -5.12 19.89
CA LEU A 272 10.04 -4.77 20.06
C LEU A 272 10.41 -4.54 21.52
N ALA A 273 9.56 -3.84 22.27
CA ALA A 273 9.77 -3.57 23.70
C ALA A 273 9.85 -4.86 24.54
N THR A 274 9.05 -5.85 24.19
CA THR A 274 8.90 -7.11 24.92
C THR A 274 9.75 -8.26 24.37
N GLY A 275 10.54 -8.01 23.32
CA GLY A 275 11.37 -9.04 22.67
C GLY A 275 10.56 -10.10 21.91
N LYS A 276 9.29 -9.84 21.63
CA LYS A 276 8.38 -10.73 20.89
C LYS A 276 8.37 -10.48 19.37
N SER A 277 9.13 -9.48 18.90
CA SER A 277 9.24 -9.16 17.49
C SER A 277 9.80 -10.33 16.68
N HIS A 278 9.29 -10.49 15.45
CA HIS A 278 9.84 -11.39 14.46
C HIS A 278 11.35 -11.15 14.26
N LYS A 279 12.12 -12.24 14.21
CA LYS A 279 13.59 -12.19 14.03
C LYS A 279 14.02 -12.28 12.56
N THR A 280 13.19 -12.91 11.74
CA THR A 280 13.39 -13.08 10.30
C THR A 280 12.32 -12.33 9.52
N LEU A 281 12.62 -12.01 8.27
CA LEU A 281 11.70 -11.45 7.29
C LEU A 281 10.66 -12.51 6.89
N SER A 282 9.55 -12.06 6.31
CA SER A 282 8.62 -12.97 5.64
C SER A 282 9.25 -13.59 4.40
N LEU A 283 8.62 -14.63 3.85
CA LEU A 283 9.08 -15.25 2.61
C LEU A 283 9.13 -14.24 1.46
N LEU A 284 8.03 -13.53 1.22
CA LEU A 284 7.95 -12.47 0.21
C LEU A 284 9.00 -11.38 0.46
N GLY A 285 9.09 -10.86 1.68
CA GLY A 285 10.09 -9.86 2.03
C GLY A 285 11.51 -10.37 1.80
N SER A 286 11.80 -11.62 2.15
CA SER A 286 13.12 -12.22 1.93
C SER A 286 13.48 -12.28 0.45
N LEU A 287 12.52 -12.62 -0.42
CA LEU A 287 12.72 -12.62 -1.87
C LEU A 287 12.94 -11.19 -2.40
N GLU A 288 12.01 -10.27 -2.11
CA GLU A 288 12.09 -8.88 -2.59
C GLU A 288 13.37 -8.19 -2.15
N TYR A 289 13.76 -8.30 -0.87
CA TYR A 289 14.98 -7.66 -0.37
C TYR A 289 16.25 -8.34 -0.89
N THR A 290 16.23 -9.64 -1.16
CA THR A 290 17.38 -10.32 -1.80
C THR A 290 17.56 -9.80 -3.22
N GLU A 291 16.48 -9.73 -4.00
CA GLU A 291 16.54 -9.22 -5.39
C GLU A 291 16.92 -7.74 -5.44
N GLN A 292 16.38 -6.91 -4.56
CA GLN A 292 16.73 -5.49 -4.47
C GLN A 292 18.21 -5.30 -4.10
N SER A 293 18.73 -6.09 -3.14
CA SER A 293 20.13 -5.98 -2.71
C SER A 293 21.11 -6.52 -3.75
N ALA A 294 20.62 -7.30 -4.71
CA ALA A 294 21.43 -8.05 -5.66
C ALA A 294 21.18 -7.68 -7.13
N THR A 295 20.45 -6.60 -7.42
CA THR A 295 20.04 -6.24 -8.78
C THR A 295 21.20 -6.25 -9.77
N LEU A 296 22.32 -5.62 -9.42
CA LEU A 296 23.55 -5.60 -10.24
C LEU A 296 24.10 -7.00 -10.55
N LEU A 297 24.06 -7.91 -9.57
CA LEU A 297 24.56 -9.28 -9.73
C LEU A 297 23.60 -10.12 -10.58
N LEU A 298 22.30 -9.95 -10.39
CA LEU A 298 21.27 -10.64 -11.16
C LEU A 298 21.29 -10.21 -12.63
N ASP A 299 21.48 -8.92 -12.91
CA ASP A 299 21.60 -8.42 -14.28
C ASP A 299 22.88 -8.91 -14.96
N ALA A 300 23.99 -8.99 -14.23
CA ALA A 300 25.23 -9.59 -14.72
C ALA A 300 25.07 -11.09 -15.01
N ALA A 301 24.34 -11.83 -14.16
CA ALA A 301 24.05 -13.25 -14.37
C ALA A 301 23.18 -13.47 -15.62
N ARG A 302 22.12 -12.68 -15.80
CA ARG A 302 21.19 -12.79 -16.95
C ARG A 302 21.82 -12.42 -18.28
N SER A 303 22.70 -11.42 -18.29
CA SER A 303 23.36 -10.95 -19.52
C SER A 303 24.50 -11.88 -19.97
N GLY A 304 24.86 -12.90 -19.18
CA GLY A 304 26.02 -13.77 -19.46
C GLY A 304 27.36 -13.01 -19.47
N SER A 305 27.34 -11.73 -19.09
CA SER A 305 28.48 -10.83 -19.18
C SER A 305 29.28 -10.87 -17.88
N ALA A 306 30.13 -11.90 -17.73
CA ALA A 306 31.28 -11.80 -16.82
C ALA A 306 32.17 -10.57 -17.18
N SER A 307 31.99 -10.06 -18.40
CA SER A 307 32.72 -8.99 -19.08
C SER A 307 31.89 -7.71 -19.31
N GLY A 308 30.88 -7.42 -18.50
CA GLY A 308 30.25 -6.09 -18.53
C GLY A 308 31.27 -5.04 -18.09
N ASP A 309 31.93 -4.37 -19.03
CA ASP A 309 32.92 -3.29 -18.80
C ASP A 309 32.36 -2.12 -17.98
N ALA A 310 31.05 -2.10 -17.72
CA ALA A 310 30.35 -1.04 -17.01
C ALA A 310 30.33 -1.15 -15.47
N LEU A 311 30.75 -2.28 -14.87
CA LEU A 311 30.58 -2.50 -13.41
C LEU A 311 31.92 -2.50 -12.66
N ALA A 312 32.08 -1.56 -11.73
CA ALA A 312 33.29 -1.44 -10.92
C ALA A 312 33.40 -2.58 -9.88
N PRO A 313 34.59 -3.12 -9.59
CA PRO A 313 34.79 -4.15 -8.56
C PRO A 313 34.28 -3.78 -7.16
N ASP A 314 34.22 -2.48 -6.86
CA ASP A 314 33.73 -1.95 -5.59
C ASP A 314 32.20 -2.01 -5.48
N GLU A 315 31.48 -1.76 -6.57
CA GLU A 315 30.02 -1.89 -6.63
C GLU A 315 29.58 -3.34 -6.45
N LEU A 316 30.31 -4.29 -7.08
CA LEU A 316 30.13 -5.72 -6.86
C LEU A 316 30.42 -6.11 -5.40
N GLY A 317 31.49 -5.56 -4.82
CA GLY A 317 31.82 -5.76 -3.41
C GLY A 317 30.72 -5.28 -2.46
N LYS A 318 30.10 -4.14 -2.76
CA LYS A 318 28.98 -3.59 -2.00
C LYS A 318 27.75 -4.52 -2.06
N ALA A 319 27.34 -4.95 -3.25
CA ALA A 319 26.21 -5.86 -3.43
C ALA A 319 26.40 -7.20 -2.66
N ILE A 320 27.61 -7.79 -2.75
CA ILE A 320 27.97 -9.01 -2.01
C ILE A 320 27.84 -8.81 -0.49
N ASN A 321 28.32 -7.67 0.02
CA ASN A 321 28.27 -7.33 1.44
C ASN A 321 26.84 -7.04 1.92
N ASP A 322 26.00 -6.45 1.08
CA ASP A 322 24.61 -6.15 1.41
C ASP A 322 23.81 -7.45 1.58
N ILE A 323 23.94 -8.41 0.66
CA ILE A 323 23.36 -9.76 0.81
C ILE A 323 23.88 -10.43 2.09
N LYS A 324 25.21 -10.39 2.33
CA LYS A 324 25.83 -10.98 3.53
C LYS A 324 25.21 -10.43 4.82
N ARG A 325 24.94 -9.13 4.86
CA ARG A 325 24.41 -8.44 6.05
C ARG A 325 22.97 -8.85 6.36
N ILE A 326 22.15 -9.04 5.33
CA ILE A 326 20.73 -9.40 5.51
C ILE A 326 20.52 -10.91 5.64
N ARG A 327 21.51 -11.72 5.29
CA ARG A 327 21.43 -13.18 5.18
C ARG A 327 20.85 -13.90 6.42
N LEU A 328 21.19 -13.46 7.63
CA LEU A 328 20.65 -14.04 8.87
C LEU A 328 19.22 -13.59 9.20
N LYS A 329 18.76 -12.52 8.57
CA LYS A 329 17.38 -12.01 8.68
C LYS A 329 16.45 -12.65 7.65
N LEU A 330 16.97 -13.28 6.59
CA LEU A 330 16.13 -13.93 5.57
C LEU A 330 15.44 -15.19 6.13
N ASP A 331 14.26 -15.48 5.59
CA ASP A 331 13.62 -16.80 5.69
C ASP A 331 14.60 -17.88 5.20
N LYS A 332 14.71 -18.98 5.96
CA LYS A 332 15.66 -20.06 5.68
C LYS A 332 15.45 -20.69 4.30
N ARG A 333 14.23 -20.66 3.77
CA ARG A 333 13.92 -21.19 2.43
C ARG A 333 14.57 -20.37 1.31
N VAL A 334 14.89 -19.09 1.55
CA VAL A 334 15.53 -18.19 0.57
C VAL A 334 17.07 -18.23 0.67
N TRP A 335 17.61 -18.90 1.70
CA TRP A 335 19.05 -18.97 1.94
C TRP A 335 19.85 -19.52 0.76
N PRO A 336 19.47 -20.66 0.14
CA PRO A 336 20.22 -21.20 -1.01
C PRO A 336 20.25 -20.24 -2.20
N TYR A 337 19.14 -19.54 -2.46
CA TYR A 337 19.06 -18.53 -3.50
C TYR A 337 19.94 -17.30 -3.20
N ALA A 338 19.92 -16.79 -1.97
CA ALA A 338 20.78 -15.67 -1.59
C ALA A 338 22.28 -16.04 -1.62
N ASP A 339 22.63 -17.26 -1.21
CA ASP A 339 24.01 -17.74 -1.19
C ASP A 339 24.56 -17.94 -2.60
N SER A 340 23.77 -18.51 -3.53
CA SER A 340 24.19 -18.69 -4.92
C SER A 340 24.49 -17.36 -5.61
N ILE A 341 23.70 -16.32 -5.35
CA ILE A 341 23.95 -14.97 -5.86
C ILE A 341 25.25 -14.39 -5.28
N GLN A 342 25.47 -14.58 -3.98
CA GLN A 342 26.70 -14.13 -3.33
C GLN A 342 27.94 -14.82 -3.90
N ASP A 343 27.87 -16.12 -4.14
CA ASP A 343 28.98 -16.92 -4.67
C ASP A 343 29.29 -16.56 -6.12
N PHE A 344 28.27 -16.37 -6.95
CA PHE A 344 28.42 -15.79 -8.29
C PHE A 344 29.13 -14.43 -8.22
N GLY A 345 28.68 -13.52 -7.34
CA GLY A 345 29.29 -12.22 -7.16
C GLY A 345 30.78 -12.30 -6.78
N LYS A 346 31.15 -13.22 -5.88
CA LYS A 346 32.56 -13.45 -5.50
C LYS A 346 33.40 -13.89 -6.70
N LEU A 347 32.89 -14.80 -7.54
CA LEU A 347 33.58 -15.28 -8.74
C LEU A 347 33.78 -14.16 -9.77
N VAL A 348 32.73 -13.39 -10.07
CA VAL A 348 32.79 -12.27 -11.01
C VAL A 348 33.76 -11.19 -10.50
N ARG A 349 33.69 -10.83 -9.22
CA ARG A 349 34.59 -9.85 -8.62
C ARG A 349 36.05 -10.33 -8.65
N ALA A 350 36.31 -11.59 -8.33
CA ALA A 350 37.65 -12.16 -8.37
C ALA A 350 38.22 -12.19 -9.80
N PHE A 351 37.38 -12.51 -10.80
CA PHE A 351 37.77 -12.48 -12.21
C PHE A 351 38.14 -11.07 -12.69
N LYS A 352 37.41 -10.03 -12.23
CA LYS A 352 37.70 -8.63 -12.56
C LYS A 352 38.94 -8.08 -11.87
N ILE A 353 39.15 -8.38 -10.58
CA ILE A 353 40.31 -7.88 -9.82
C ILE A 353 41.61 -8.55 -10.28
N SER A 354 41.56 -9.83 -10.65
CA SER A 354 42.74 -10.59 -11.05
C SER A 354 42.42 -11.48 -12.25
N PRO A 355 42.35 -10.89 -13.46
CA PRO A 355 42.04 -11.63 -14.68
C PRO A 355 43.16 -12.64 -14.99
N PRO A 356 42.83 -13.90 -15.35
CA PRO A 356 43.84 -14.89 -15.69
C PRO A 356 44.64 -14.48 -16.93
N LYS A 357 45.97 -14.61 -16.87
CA LYS A 357 46.86 -14.33 -18.01
C LYS A 357 46.81 -15.41 -19.09
N SER A 358 46.61 -16.68 -18.70
CA SER A 358 46.51 -17.81 -19.62
C SER A 358 45.10 -17.94 -20.21
N ILE A 359 45.02 -18.17 -21.52
CA ILE A 359 43.76 -18.40 -22.26
C ILE A 359 43.00 -19.61 -21.68
N SER A 360 43.70 -20.70 -21.34
CA SER A 360 43.07 -21.91 -20.79
C SER A 360 42.45 -21.66 -19.41
N THR A 361 43.16 -20.96 -18.54
CA THR A 361 42.68 -20.58 -17.20
C THR A 361 41.53 -19.57 -17.29
N LYS A 362 41.59 -18.63 -18.24
CA LYS A 362 40.50 -17.68 -18.50
C LYS A 362 39.23 -18.42 -18.91
N LYS A 363 39.32 -19.37 -19.85
CA LYS A 363 38.19 -20.19 -20.28
C LYS A 363 37.58 -20.96 -19.11
N LYS A 364 38.41 -21.60 -18.28
CA LYS A 364 37.95 -22.34 -17.09
C LYS A 364 37.17 -21.46 -16.11
N LYS A 365 37.70 -20.28 -15.75
CA LYS A 365 37.00 -19.36 -14.83
C LYS A 365 35.69 -18.81 -15.42
N LEU A 366 35.64 -18.57 -16.73
CA LEU A 366 34.40 -18.14 -17.39
C LEU A 366 33.33 -19.24 -17.32
N THR A 367 33.71 -20.51 -17.51
CA THR A 367 32.81 -21.65 -17.32
C THR A 367 32.32 -21.76 -15.88
N GLU A 368 33.20 -21.56 -14.88
CA GLU A 368 32.79 -21.52 -13.46
C GLU A 368 31.77 -20.41 -13.17
N ILE A 369 31.96 -19.22 -13.74
CA ILE A 369 31.00 -18.11 -13.60
C ILE A 369 29.65 -18.43 -14.27
N GLN A 370 29.68 -19.05 -15.45
CA GLN A 370 28.46 -19.47 -16.15
C GLN A 370 27.67 -20.50 -15.34
N LEU A 371 28.35 -21.53 -14.83
CA LEU A 371 27.73 -22.54 -13.95
C LEU A 371 27.14 -21.89 -12.69
N ALA A 372 27.82 -20.91 -12.10
CA ALA A 372 27.30 -20.19 -10.94
C ALA A 372 26.03 -19.37 -11.29
N ALA A 373 25.96 -18.77 -12.48
CA ALA A 373 24.74 -18.11 -12.96
C ALA A 373 23.58 -19.09 -13.16
N GLU A 374 23.85 -20.28 -13.72
CA GLU A 374 22.85 -21.34 -13.87
C GLU A 374 22.32 -21.82 -12.51
N ILE A 375 23.17 -21.91 -11.48
CA ILE A 375 22.75 -22.27 -10.12
C ILE A 375 21.75 -21.23 -9.57
N ILE A 376 21.97 -19.93 -9.79
CA ILE A 376 21.01 -18.88 -9.37
C ILE A 376 19.63 -19.14 -9.99
N GLU A 377 19.60 -19.42 -11.30
CA GLU A 377 18.34 -19.68 -12.01
C GLU A 377 17.66 -20.96 -11.49
N ASN A 378 18.44 -22.00 -11.23
CA ASN A 378 17.93 -23.26 -10.67
C ASN A 378 17.35 -23.09 -9.27
N GLU A 379 18.00 -22.33 -8.38
CA GLU A 379 17.45 -22.01 -7.06
C GLU A 379 16.17 -21.15 -7.15
N ALA A 380 16.13 -20.18 -8.07
CA ALA A 380 14.92 -19.41 -8.33
C ALA A 380 13.76 -20.30 -8.83
N LYS A 381 14.06 -21.27 -9.72
CA LYS A 381 13.08 -22.25 -10.21
C LYS A 381 12.57 -23.16 -9.09
N LYS A 382 13.43 -23.61 -8.17
CA LYS A 382 13.01 -24.41 -7.01
C LYS A 382 11.97 -23.66 -6.18
N ILE A 383 12.22 -22.38 -5.87
CA ILE A 383 11.30 -21.54 -5.11
C ILE A 383 9.96 -21.38 -5.86
N ARG A 384 10.00 -21.15 -7.18
CA ARG A 384 8.78 -20.98 -8.00
C ARG A 384 7.99 -22.27 -8.20
N ASN A 385 8.64 -23.42 -8.17
CA ASN A 385 8.00 -24.72 -8.37
C ASN A 385 7.57 -25.37 -7.05
N ASP A 386 7.99 -24.83 -5.91
CA ASP A 386 7.56 -25.27 -4.60
C ASP A 386 6.13 -24.79 -4.34
N LYS A 387 5.21 -25.76 -4.25
CA LYS A 387 3.78 -25.52 -4.09
C LYS A 387 3.47 -24.78 -2.78
N GLU A 388 4.15 -25.12 -1.68
CA GLU A 388 3.91 -24.52 -0.36
C GLU A 388 4.35 -23.06 -0.35
N ILE A 389 5.52 -22.77 -0.93
CA ILE A 389 6.01 -21.40 -1.11
C ILE A 389 5.05 -20.59 -1.97
N MET A 390 4.63 -21.13 -3.11
CA MET A 390 3.74 -20.41 -4.02
C MET A 390 2.35 -20.17 -3.42
N GLU A 391 1.78 -21.12 -2.67
CA GLU A 391 0.54 -20.91 -1.93
C GLU A 391 0.68 -19.78 -0.91
N GLU A 392 1.78 -19.72 -0.14
CA GLU A 392 2.03 -18.63 0.81
C GLU A 392 2.18 -17.27 0.13
N LEU A 393 2.79 -17.24 -1.06
CA LEU A 393 2.97 -16.00 -1.85
C LEU A 393 1.67 -15.52 -2.50
N ILE A 394 0.77 -16.43 -2.87
CA ILE A 394 -0.52 -16.12 -3.52
C ILE A 394 -1.61 -15.77 -2.49
N GLN A 395 -1.61 -16.38 -1.31
CA GLN A 395 -2.66 -16.18 -0.29
C GLN A 395 -2.61 -14.81 0.43
N LYS A 396 -1.64 -13.95 0.12
CA LYS A 396 -1.40 -12.70 0.85
C LYS A 396 -1.92 -11.46 0.18
#